data_AF-A0A834YHW2-F1
#
_entry.id   AF-A0A834YHW2-F1
#
_cell.length_a   1.000
_cell.length_b   1.000
_cell.length_c   1.000
_cell.angle_alpha   90.00
_cell.angle_beta   90.00
_cell.angle_gamma   90.00
#
_symmetry.space_group_name_H-M   'P 1'
#
loop_
_entity.id
_entity.type
_entity.pdbx_description
1 polymer ?
#
loop_
_entity_poly.entity_id
_entity_poly.type
_entity_poly.pdbx_seq_one_letter_code
_entity_poly.pdbx_strand_id
1 'polypeptide(L)'
;MASLATLASVQPVTVKGLGGSSLTGTKLSVRPSRRIATRTNVRSGAVVAKYGDKSVYFDLEDLGNTTGQWDVYGSDAPSPYNSFQSKFFETFAAPFTKRGLLLKFLILGGGSTLAYLSSTASGDILPIKNGPQLPPKLGPRGKI
;
A
#
# COMPACT_ATOMS: atom_id res chain seq x y z
N MET A 1 43.47 36.55 11.24
CA MET A 1 42.47 37.55 10.78
C MET A 1 41.47 36.84 9.86
N ALA A 2 40.35 37.50 9.55
CA ALA A 2 39.20 36.91 8.83
C ALA A 2 39.39 36.79 7.30
N SER A 3 38.29 36.37 6.64
CA SER A 3 38.04 36.33 5.18
C SER A 3 38.55 35.07 4.45
N LEU A 4 37.74 34.33 3.67
CA LEU A 4 36.26 34.30 3.53
C LEU A 4 35.85 32.92 2.98
N ALA A 5 34.61 32.45 3.26
CA ALA A 5 34.02 31.27 2.64
C ALA A 5 32.71 31.64 1.90
N THR A 6 32.79 31.78 0.58
CA THR A 6 31.67 32.20 -0.26
C THR A 6 30.71 31.05 -0.54
N LEU A 7 29.69 30.89 0.30
CA LEU A 7 28.57 29.99 0.01
C LEU A 7 27.69 30.57 -1.10
N ALA A 8 27.65 29.89 -2.25
CA ALA A 8 26.80 30.27 -3.37
C ALA A 8 25.32 30.06 -3.01
N SER A 9 24.56 31.16 -2.88
CA SER A 9 23.12 31.13 -2.67
C SER A 9 22.41 30.77 -3.97
N VAL A 10 22.01 29.50 -4.12
CA VAL A 10 21.07 29.10 -5.17
C VAL A 10 19.73 29.78 -4.90
N GLN A 11 19.44 30.84 -5.65
CA GLN A 11 18.13 31.46 -5.58
C GLN A 11 17.08 30.52 -6.21
N PRO A 12 15.98 30.20 -5.53
CA PRO A 12 14.84 29.57 -6.19
C PRO A 12 14.26 30.58 -7.17
N VAL A 13 14.37 30.30 -8.48
CA VAL A 13 13.68 31.09 -9.50
C VAL A 13 12.19 31.00 -9.22
N THR A 14 11.60 32.11 -8.78
CA THR A 14 10.17 32.20 -8.50
C THR A 14 9.40 32.10 -9.82
N VAL A 15 9.01 30.87 -10.19
CA VAL A 15 8.25 30.60 -11.43
C VAL A 15 6.87 31.25 -11.31
N LYS A 16 6.78 32.47 -11.82
CA LYS A 16 5.61 33.34 -11.78
C LYS A 16 4.56 32.88 -12.80
N GLY A 17 3.89 31.74 -12.56
CA GLY A 17 2.91 31.25 -13.54
C GLY A 17 2.17 29.91 -13.34
N LEU A 18 2.24 29.22 -12.20
CA LEU A 18 1.49 27.95 -11.98
C LEU A 18 0.40 28.01 -10.90
N GLY A 19 -0.03 29.22 -10.53
CA GLY A 19 -1.17 29.44 -9.63
C GLY A 19 -2.46 29.78 -10.38
N GLY A 20 -3.25 28.78 -10.77
CA GLY A 20 -4.65 28.98 -11.17
C GLY A 20 -5.09 28.44 -12.53
N SER A 21 -4.95 27.14 -12.77
CA SER A 21 -5.69 26.46 -13.83
C SER A 21 -7.10 26.08 -13.35
N SER A 22 -8.13 26.77 -13.84
CA SER A 22 -9.53 26.34 -13.72
C SER A 22 -10.11 26.12 -15.12
N LEU A 23 -10.66 24.94 -15.41
CA LEU A 23 -11.21 24.60 -16.72
C LEU A 23 -12.49 25.40 -17.09
N THR A 24 -13.03 26.22 -16.18
CA THR A 24 -14.29 26.96 -16.34
C THR A 24 -14.22 28.42 -15.82
N GLY A 25 -13.04 29.04 -15.84
CA GLY A 25 -12.88 30.50 -15.69
C GLY A 25 -13.11 31.13 -14.30
N THR A 26 -13.62 30.40 -13.31
CA THR A 26 -13.89 30.95 -11.97
C THR A 26 -12.67 30.88 -11.05
N LYS A 27 -12.07 32.04 -10.74
CA LYS A 27 -10.94 32.13 -9.81
C LYS A 27 -11.39 31.92 -8.36
N LEU A 28 -10.91 30.84 -7.73
CA LEU A 28 -11.15 30.58 -6.31
C LEU A 28 -10.28 31.50 -5.42
N SER A 29 -10.91 32.18 -4.47
CA SER A 29 -10.23 33.01 -3.47
C SER A 29 -9.54 32.13 -2.43
N VAL A 30 -8.21 32.03 -2.48
CA VAL A 30 -7.42 31.34 -1.45
C VAL A 30 -7.27 32.25 -0.24
N ARG A 31 -8.12 32.03 0.78
CA ARG A 31 -8.00 32.69 2.08
C ARG A 31 -6.64 32.32 2.72
N PRO A 32 -5.75 33.28 3.04
CA PRO A 32 -4.50 32.96 3.71
C PRO A 32 -4.78 32.36 5.08
N SER A 33 -4.15 31.23 5.39
CA SER A 33 -4.29 30.57 6.69
C SER A 33 -3.80 31.51 7.80
N ARG A 34 -4.64 31.76 8.80
CA ARG A 34 -4.30 32.57 9.96
C ARG A 34 -3.19 31.86 10.74
N ARG A 35 -1.95 32.35 10.65
CA ARG A 35 -0.85 31.88 11.51
C ARG A 35 -1.24 32.09 12.97
N ILE A 36 -1.56 30.99 13.66
CA ILE A 36 -1.73 30.98 15.11
C ILE A 36 -0.35 31.22 15.70
N ALA A 37 -0.19 32.28 16.47
CA ALA A 37 1.03 32.50 17.24
C ALA A 37 1.16 31.35 18.24
N THR A 38 2.21 30.53 18.09
CA THR A 38 2.52 29.45 19.03
C THR A 38 2.86 30.08 20.38
N ARG A 39 2.00 29.86 21.38
CA ARG A 39 2.32 30.22 22.75
C ARG A 39 3.53 29.40 23.19
N THR A 40 4.62 30.09 23.51
CA THR A 40 5.81 29.50 24.13
C THR A 40 5.46 29.08 25.56
N ASN A 41 4.97 27.84 25.69
CA ASN A 41 4.80 27.19 26.98
C ASN A 41 6.18 26.87 27.56
N VAL A 42 6.84 27.87 28.16
CA VAL A 42 7.99 27.65 29.04
C VAL A 42 7.49 27.03 30.34
N ARG A 43 7.19 25.73 30.30
CA ARG A 43 7.12 24.91 31.51
C ARG A 43 8.54 24.55 31.90
N SER A 44 9.05 25.22 32.93
CA SER A 44 10.28 24.80 33.59
C SER A 44 10.06 23.42 34.21
N GLY A 45 11.00 22.50 33.96
CA GLY A 45 10.85 21.07 34.26
C GLY A 45 10.57 20.25 33.01
N ALA A 46 11.64 19.72 32.40
CA ALA A 46 11.51 18.61 31.46
C ALA A 46 11.03 17.39 32.26
N VAL A 47 9.75 17.06 32.12
CA VAL A 47 9.20 15.80 32.66
C VAL A 47 9.69 14.69 31.74
N VAL A 48 10.89 14.19 32.03
CA VAL A 48 11.49 13.02 31.39
C VAL A 48 10.76 11.78 31.93
N ALA A 49 9.57 11.54 31.40
CA ALA A 49 8.81 10.33 31.68
C ALA A 49 9.38 9.22 30.80
N LYS A 50 10.17 8.31 31.39
CA LYS A 50 10.76 7.18 30.68
C LYS A 50 9.83 5.98 30.73
N TYR A 51 9.63 5.32 29.61
CA TYR A 51 8.93 4.05 29.58
C TYR A 51 9.70 2.98 30.39
N GLY A 52 9.06 2.41 31.41
CA GLY A 52 9.63 1.32 32.21
C GLY A 52 10.11 1.69 33.63
N ASP A 53 10.04 2.97 34.02
CA ASP A 53 10.16 3.35 35.43
C ASP A 53 8.92 2.90 36.25
N LYS A 54 9.03 2.89 37.58
CA LYS A 54 7.98 2.39 38.50
C LYS A 54 6.63 3.08 38.24
N SER A 55 5.72 2.37 37.58
CA SER A 55 4.39 2.84 37.16
C SER A 55 4.39 4.02 36.17
N VAL A 56 5.48 4.23 35.42
CA VAL A 56 5.57 5.21 34.32
C VAL A 56 5.49 4.47 32.98
N TYR A 57 4.31 4.53 32.37
CA TYR A 57 3.98 3.84 31.11
C TYR A 57 3.81 4.81 29.93
N PHE A 58 4.16 6.08 30.12
CA PHE A 58 3.99 7.14 29.14
C PHE A 58 5.31 7.86 28.93
N ASP A 59 5.75 7.90 27.68
CA ASP A 59 7.01 8.47 27.24
C ASP A 59 6.76 9.31 25.98
N LEU A 60 7.30 10.53 25.98
CA LEU A 60 7.16 11.49 24.88
C LEU A 60 8.26 11.34 23.82
N GLU A 61 9.38 10.72 24.19
CA GLU A 61 10.50 10.40 23.31
C GLU A 61 10.28 9.02 22.67
N ASP A 62 9.69 8.07 23.41
CA ASP A 62 9.30 6.75 22.92
C ASP A 62 7.78 6.54 22.86
N LEU A 63 7.19 7.04 21.77
CA LEU A 63 5.79 6.80 21.43
C LEU A 63 5.51 5.34 21.04
N GLY A 64 6.51 4.56 20.62
CA GLY A 64 6.33 3.16 20.21
C GLY A 64 5.96 2.30 21.41
N ASN A 65 6.76 2.37 22.47
CA ASN A 65 6.46 1.69 23.73
C ASN A 65 5.18 2.23 24.41
N THR A 66 4.96 3.55 24.36
CA THR A 66 3.75 4.19 24.93
C THR A 66 2.45 3.80 24.23
N THR A 67 2.48 3.56 22.92
CA THR A 67 1.29 3.15 22.14
C THR A 67 1.14 1.63 22.00
N GLY A 68 2.06 0.84 22.57
CA GLY A 68 2.04 -0.62 22.48
C GLY A 68 2.39 -1.14 21.08
N GLN A 69 3.24 -0.43 20.34
CA GLN A 69 3.70 -0.81 18.99
C GLN A 69 4.75 -1.94 19.07
N TRP A 70 4.37 -3.07 19.68
CA TRP A 70 5.24 -4.23 19.88
C TRP A 70 4.87 -5.35 18.92
N ASP A 71 5.88 -5.88 18.22
CA ASP A 71 5.73 -7.16 17.54
C ASP A 71 5.92 -8.30 18.56
N VAL A 72 4.81 -8.74 19.15
CA VAL A 72 4.76 -9.79 20.17
C VAL A 72 5.32 -11.14 19.68
N TYR A 73 5.37 -11.34 18.36
CA TYR A 73 5.80 -12.61 17.74
C TYR A 73 6.99 -12.44 16.78
N GLY A 74 7.55 -11.23 16.70
CA GLY A 74 8.75 -10.94 15.93
C GLY A 74 9.96 -11.70 16.48
N SER A 75 10.81 -12.20 15.59
CA SER A 75 12.01 -12.93 15.95
C SER A 75 13.17 -12.50 15.05
N ASP A 76 14.22 -11.97 15.67
CA ASP A 76 15.46 -11.56 14.98
C ASP A 76 16.36 -12.75 14.57
N ALA A 77 15.82 -13.96 14.60
CA ALA A 77 16.54 -15.16 14.18
C ALA A 77 16.88 -15.09 12.68
N PRO A 78 18.10 -15.49 12.27
CA PRO A 78 18.46 -15.56 10.86
C PRO A 78 17.62 -16.63 10.13
N SER A 79 17.62 -16.58 8.79
CA SER A 79 16.87 -17.53 7.94
C SER A 79 17.11 -18.99 8.38
N PRO A 80 16.05 -19.74 8.75
CA PRO A 80 16.19 -21.13 9.18
C PRO A 80 16.42 -22.10 8.01
N TYR A 81 16.35 -21.59 6.77
CA TYR A 81 16.44 -22.40 5.55
C TYR A 81 17.89 -22.56 5.07
N ASN A 82 18.15 -23.68 4.39
CA ASN A 82 19.44 -23.92 3.75
C ASN A 82 19.75 -22.82 2.70
N SER A 83 21.00 -22.38 2.62
CA SER A 83 21.46 -21.34 1.69
C SER A 83 21.22 -21.73 0.22
N PHE A 84 21.37 -23.00 -0.13
CA PHE A 84 21.05 -23.50 -1.47
C PHE A 84 19.56 -23.39 -1.83
N GLN A 85 18.67 -23.67 -0.87
CA GLN A 85 17.21 -23.53 -1.05
C GLN A 85 16.83 -22.05 -1.17
N SER A 86 17.43 -21.20 -0.33
CA SER A 86 17.22 -19.76 -0.35
C SER A 86 17.58 -19.17 -1.72
N LYS A 87 18.78 -19.50 -2.24
CA LYS A 87 19.24 -19.05 -3.57
C LYS A 87 18.38 -19.58 -4.72
N PHE A 88 17.86 -20.80 -4.62
CA PHE A 88 16.92 -21.35 -5.60
C PHE A 88 15.65 -20.50 -5.68
N PHE A 89 14.97 -20.29 -4.55
CA PHE A 89 13.73 -19.52 -4.54
C PHE A 89 13.95 -18.05 -4.90
N GLU A 90 15.04 -17.43 -4.44
CA GLU A 90 15.42 -16.08 -4.83
C GLU A 90 15.54 -15.94 -6.36
N THR A 91 16.21 -16.89 -7.03
CA THR A 91 16.43 -16.85 -8.48
C THR A 91 15.15 -17.14 -9.27
N PHE A 92 14.42 -18.20 -8.91
CA PHE A 92 13.24 -18.64 -9.69
C PHE A 92 11.96 -17.84 -9.39
N ALA A 93 11.80 -17.29 -8.19
CA ALA A 93 10.66 -16.43 -7.87
C ALA A 93 10.87 -14.97 -8.31
N ALA A 94 12.12 -14.52 -8.57
CA ALA A 94 12.44 -13.14 -8.94
C ALA A 94 11.51 -12.52 -10.02
N PRO A 95 11.18 -13.21 -11.14
CA PRO A 95 10.28 -12.66 -12.17
C PRO A 95 8.87 -12.32 -11.65
N PHE A 96 8.41 -13.08 -10.65
CA PHE A 96 7.07 -12.94 -10.06
C PHE A 96 6.99 -11.93 -8.90
N THR A 97 8.12 -11.39 -8.43
CA THR A 97 8.15 -10.43 -7.31
C THR A 97 7.52 -9.07 -7.61
N LYS A 98 7.48 -8.65 -8.88
CA LYS A 98 6.99 -7.32 -9.26
C LYS A 98 5.46 -7.31 -9.29
N ARG A 99 4.84 -6.96 -8.15
CA ARG A 99 3.38 -6.92 -7.92
C ARG A 99 2.52 -6.50 -9.13
N GLY A 100 2.88 -5.41 -9.81
CA GLY A 100 2.13 -4.91 -10.97
C GLY A 100 2.25 -5.76 -12.25
N LEU A 101 3.38 -6.43 -12.46
CA LEU A 101 3.55 -7.41 -13.55
C LEU A 101 2.89 -8.74 -13.19
N LEU A 102 3.05 -9.19 -11.94
CA LEU A 102 2.40 -10.39 -11.41
C LEU A 102 0.88 -10.32 -11.57
N LEU A 103 0.25 -9.22 -11.14
CA LEU A 103 -1.21 -9.04 -11.25
C LEU A 103 -1.69 -9.10 -12.71
N LYS A 104 -0.97 -8.45 -13.64
CA LYS A 104 -1.27 -8.49 -15.08
C LYS A 104 -1.13 -9.91 -15.63
N PHE A 105 -0.07 -10.63 -15.26
CA PHE A 105 0.16 -12.00 -15.67
C PHE A 105 -0.93 -12.96 -15.13
N LEU A 106 -1.33 -12.83 -13.86
CA LEU A 106 -2.39 -13.63 -13.27
C LEU A 106 -3.75 -13.38 -13.93
N ILE A 107 -4.14 -12.12 -14.15
CA ILE A 107 -5.44 -11.80 -14.76
C ILE A 107 -5.46 -12.20 -16.24
N LEU A 108 -4.43 -11.85 -17.02
CA LEU A 108 -4.41 -12.13 -18.45
C LEU A 108 -4.14 -13.60 -18.73
N GLY A 109 -3.12 -14.20 -18.10
CA GLY A 109 -2.76 -15.60 -18.26
C GLY A 109 -3.77 -16.56 -17.61
N GLY A 110 -4.14 -16.32 -16.35
CA GLY A 110 -5.16 -17.12 -15.67
C GLY A 110 -6.55 -16.98 -16.29
N GLY A 111 -6.95 -15.76 -16.65
CA GLY A 111 -8.24 -15.51 -17.32
C GLY A 111 -8.34 -16.14 -18.71
N SER A 112 -7.28 -16.02 -19.53
CA SER A 112 -7.24 -16.69 -20.84
C SER A 112 -7.17 -18.22 -20.72
N THR A 113 -6.44 -18.75 -19.74
CA THR A 113 -6.41 -20.20 -19.46
C THR A 113 -7.79 -20.71 -19.04
N LEU A 114 -8.51 -20.00 -18.17
CA LEU A 114 -9.86 -20.35 -17.75
C LEU A 114 -10.85 -20.31 -18.93
N ALA A 115 -10.77 -19.28 -19.78
CA ALA A 115 -11.59 -19.17 -20.99
C ALA A 115 -11.25 -20.29 -22.01
N TYR A 116 -9.98 -20.63 -22.16
CA TYR A 116 -9.53 -21.72 -23.03
C TYR A 116 -10.04 -23.08 -22.53
N LEU A 117 -9.88 -23.39 -21.25
CA LEU A 117 -10.38 -24.64 -20.67
C LEU A 117 -11.91 -24.72 -20.70
N SER A 118 -12.62 -23.62 -20.46
CA SER A 118 -14.09 -23.55 -20.58
C SER A 118 -14.58 -23.76 -22.02
N SER A 119 -13.84 -23.24 -23.01
CA SER A 119 -14.18 -23.42 -24.42
C SER A 119 -13.81 -24.80 -24.98
N THR A 120 -12.75 -25.43 -24.48
CA THR A 120 -12.24 -26.74 -24.96
C THR A 120 -12.62 -27.96 -24.09
N ALA A 121 -13.26 -27.75 -22.94
CA ALA A 121 -13.74 -28.84 -22.08
C ALA A 121 -14.67 -29.81 -22.85
N SER A 122 -14.41 -31.12 -22.70
CA SER A 122 -15.28 -32.16 -23.23
C SER A 122 -16.66 -32.09 -22.58
N GLY A 123 -17.70 -32.35 -23.37
CA GLY A 123 -19.09 -32.40 -22.90
C GLY A 123 -19.35 -33.50 -21.87
N ASP A 124 -18.53 -34.56 -21.89
CA ASP A 124 -18.61 -35.65 -20.90
C ASP A 124 -18.10 -35.21 -19.52
N ILE A 125 -17.27 -34.17 -19.46
CA ILE A 125 -16.75 -33.58 -18.22
C ILE A 125 -17.70 -32.49 -17.70
N LEU A 126 -18.24 -31.67 -18.61
CA LEU A 126 -19.14 -30.56 -18.28
C LEU A 126 -20.51 -30.76 -18.94
N PRO A 127 -21.53 -31.28 -18.23
CA PRO A 127 -22.87 -31.51 -18.79
C PRO A 127 -23.52 -30.27 -19.42
N ILE A 128 -23.20 -29.08 -18.90
CA ILE A 128 -23.67 -27.78 -19.43
C ILE A 128 -23.18 -27.51 -20.87
N LYS A 129 -22.09 -28.15 -21.31
CA LYS A 129 -21.52 -28.04 -22.66
C LYS A 129 -22.30 -28.88 -23.68
N ASN A 130 -22.77 -30.07 -23.27
CA ASN A 130 -23.63 -30.94 -24.08
C ASN A 130 -25.08 -30.43 -24.11
N GLY A 131 -25.56 -29.83 -23.03
CA GLY A 131 -26.93 -29.36 -22.90
C GLY A 131 -27.95 -30.50 -22.70
N PRO A 132 -29.25 -30.17 -22.57
CA PRO A 132 -30.31 -31.16 -22.39
C PRO A 132 -30.61 -31.90 -23.71
N GLN A 133 -30.34 -33.21 -23.73
CA GLN A 133 -30.66 -34.08 -24.87
C GLN A 133 -32.11 -34.59 -24.86
N LEU A 134 -32.81 -34.47 -23.73
CA LEU A 134 -34.17 -34.97 -23.50
C LEU A 134 -35.19 -33.81 -23.53
N PRO A 135 -36.47 -34.08 -23.88
CA PRO A 135 -37.52 -33.07 -23.84
C PRO A 135 -37.69 -32.49 -22.42
N PRO A 136 -37.97 -31.18 -22.29
CA PRO A 136 -38.07 -30.52 -21.00
C PRO A 136 -39.29 -31.03 -20.21
N LYS A 137 -39.10 -31.27 -18.91
CA LYS A 137 -40.19 -31.61 -17.99
C LYS A 137 -41.03 -30.35 -17.73
N LEU A 138 -42.33 -30.42 -18.02
CA LEU A 138 -43.27 -29.33 -17.76
C LEU A 138 -43.48 -29.12 -16.24
N GLY A 139 -43.76 -27.87 -15.86
CA GLY A 139 -44.05 -27.49 -14.48
C GLY A 139 -45.48 -27.88 -14.06
N PRO A 140 -45.82 -27.76 -12.77
CA PRO A 140 -47.14 -28.14 -12.24
C PRO A 140 -48.32 -27.32 -12.78
N ARG A 141 -48.06 -26.19 -13.45
CA ARG A 141 -49.06 -25.38 -14.17
C ARG A 141 -48.89 -25.44 -15.70
N GLY A 142 -48.18 -26.45 -16.20
CA GLY A 142 -47.84 -26.60 -17.61
C GLY A 142 -46.67 -25.70 -18.00
N LYS A 143 -46.97 -24.62 -18.74
CA LYS A 143 -45.98 -23.73 -19.40
C LYS A 143 -46.01 -22.28 -18.86
N ILE A 144 -46.75 -22.02 -17.78
CA ILE A 144 -47.02 -20.68 -17.21
C ILE A 144 -46.74 -20.70 -15.70
#